data_AF-A0A6I9NT27-F1
#
_entry.id   AF-A0A6I9NT27-F1
#
_cell.length_a   1.000
_cell.length_b   1.000
_cell.length_c   1.000
_cell.angle_alpha   90.00
_cell.angle_beta   90.00
_cell.angle_gamma   90.00
#
_symmetry.space_group_name_H-M   'P 1'
#
loop_
_entity.id
_entity.type
_entity.pdbx_description
1 polymer ?
#
loop_
_entity_poly.entity_id
_entity_poly.type
_entity_poly.pdbx_seq_one_letter_code
_entity_poly.pdbx_strand_id
1 'polypeptide(L)'
;MLTVHAMGWNRWKQENLHVVLAKRYVKTITMLEGETQKIKDTCEELGCPEDKVQQWVNDVRDWATNDNTSGDNQSLQMSIEQLFLGLCQKKACLYRQTDSNKIRQLRRKRLREEKTKLLAAIRQYNTGQPPEGEIQEEEVERRLSAEQQTTDSLIWPWEMQSDAPDTPTLCDVPRMGSNNATRRSLQLRENFCSYFNEEGAVPWQQYVV
;
A
#
# COMPACT_ATOMS: atom_id res chain seq x y z
N MET A 1 -19.41 36.10 -8.35
CA MET A 1 -19.51 36.28 -9.81
C MET A 1 -18.75 35.13 -10.46
N LEU A 2 -19.40 34.24 -11.23
CA LEU A 2 -18.70 33.16 -11.94
C LEU A 2 -18.08 33.74 -13.21
N THR A 3 -16.81 33.44 -13.46
CA THR A 3 -16.12 33.91 -14.68
C THR A 3 -16.70 33.22 -15.92
N VAL A 4 -16.60 33.86 -17.08
CA VAL A 4 -17.05 33.29 -18.36
C VAL A 4 -16.43 31.91 -18.61
N HIS A 5 -15.15 31.75 -18.24
CA HIS A 5 -14.44 30.48 -18.32
C HIS A 5 -15.05 29.39 -17.41
N ALA A 6 -15.40 29.73 -16.16
CA ALA A 6 -16.04 28.80 -15.23
C ALA A 6 -17.45 28.41 -15.69
N MET A 7 -18.19 29.34 -16.29
CA MET A 7 -19.52 29.05 -16.88
C MET A 7 -19.41 28.11 -18.08
N GLY A 8 -18.41 28.32 -18.96
CA GLY A 8 -18.13 27.43 -20.08
C GLY A 8 -17.75 26.02 -19.63
N TRP A 9 -16.88 25.89 -18.63
CA TRP A 9 -16.49 24.59 -18.08
C TRP A 9 -17.67 23.84 -17.43
N ASN A 10 -18.52 24.56 -16.68
CA ASN A 10 -19.72 23.96 -16.08
C ASN A 10 -20.71 23.47 -17.12
N ARG A 11 -20.94 24.25 -18.18
CA ARG A 11 -21.81 23.85 -19.30
C ARG A 11 -21.26 22.63 -20.03
N TRP A 12 -19.97 22.65 -20.39
CA TRP A 12 -19.30 21.52 -21.00
C TRP A 12 -19.41 20.26 -20.14
N LYS A 13 -19.21 20.39 -18.82
CA LYS A 13 -19.33 19.28 -17.88
C LYS A 13 -20.75 18.73 -17.84
N GLN A 14 -21.78 19.57 -17.78
CA GLN A 14 -23.18 19.12 -17.83
C GLN A 14 -23.48 18.38 -19.15
N GLU A 15 -23.02 18.91 -20.27
CA GLU A 15 -23.27 18.34 -21.59
C GLU A 15 -22.47 17.05 -21.85
N ASN A 16 -21.26 16.92 -21.30
CA ASN A 16 -20.34 15.83 -21.66
C ASN A 16 -20.07 14.81 -20.56
N LEU A 17 -20.63 15.00 -19.35
CA LEU A 17 -20.43 14.07 -18.24
C LEU A 17 -20.80 12.63 -18.62
N HIS A 18 -21.93 12.44 -19.29
CA HIS A 18 -22.41 11.12 -19.69
C HIS A 18 -21.43 10.42 -20.65
N VAL A 19 -20.82 11.15 -21.59
CA VAL A 19 -19.80 10.63 -22.51
C VAL A 19 -18.54 10.23 -21.76
N VAL A 20 -18.07 11.06 -20.82
CA VAL A 20 -16.89 10.77 -20.01
C VAL A 20 -17.12 9.55 -19.11
N LEU A 21 -18.30 9.45 -18.49
CA LEU A 21 -18.68 8.31 -17.67
C LEU A 21 -18.79 7.04 -18.50
N ALA A 22 -19.42 7.09 -19.68
CA ALA A 22 -19.52 5.95 -20.59
C ALA A 22 -18.13 5.46 -21.04
N LYS A 23 -17.25 6.37 -21.46
CA LYS A 23 -15.86 6.03 -21.83
C LYS A 23 -15.11 5.38 -20.67
N ARG A 24 -15.26 5.92 -19.46
CA ARG A 24 -14.63 5.36 -18.26
C ARG A 24 -15.18 3.98 -17.93
N TYR A 25 -16.50 3.80 -17.99
CA TYR A 25 -17.16 2.52 -17.75
C TYR A 25 -16.67 1.45 -18.72
N VAL A 26 -16.66 1.73 -20.03
CA VAL A 26 -16.14 0.81 -21.06
C VAL A 26 -14.67 0.48 -20.80
N LYS A 27 -13.85 1.47 -20.46
CA LYS A 27 -12.45 1.25 -20.09
C LYS A 27 -12.29 0.35 -18.87
N THR A 28 -13.15 0.52 -17.86
CA THR A 28 -13.11 -0.31 -16.66
C THR A 28 -13.56 -1.73 -16.95
N ILE A 29 -14.61 -1.93 -17.76
CA ILE A 29 -15.05 -3.26 -18.17
C ILE A 29 -13.97 -3.99 -18.96
N THR A 30 -13.40 -3.37 -19.99
CA THR A 30 -12.34 -3.98 -20.80
C THR A 30 -11.11 -4.34 -19.96
N MET A 31 -10.75 -3.51 -18.98
CA MET A 31 -9.67 -3.83 -18.03
C MET A 31 -10.04 -5.03 -17.14
N LEU A 32 -11.27 -5.05 -16.61
CA LEU A 32 -11.76 -6.11 -15.73
C LEU A 32 -11.88 -7.45 -16.47
N GLU A 33 -12.35 -7.45 -17.72
CA GLU A 33 -12.36 -8.62 -18.60
C GLU A 33 -10.94 -9.14 -18.84
N GLY A 34 -9.98 -8.25 -19.11
CA GLY A 34 -8.58 -8.61 -19.28
C GLY A 34 -7.94 -9.17 -18.01
N GLU A 35 -8.26 -8.63 -16.83
CA GLU A 35 -7.81 -9.18 -15.54
C GLU A 35 -8.45 -10.53 -15.24
N THR A 36 -9.76 -10.67 -15.51
CA THR A 36 -10.48 -11.94 -15.35
C THR A 36 -9.89 -13.02 -16.25
N GLN A 37 -9.57 -12.68 -17.49
CA GLN A 37 -8.92 -13.62 -18.41
C GLN A 37 -7.53 -14.01 -17.93
N LYS A 38 -6.71 -13.04 -17.48
CA LYS A 38 -5.40 -13.34 -16.89
C LYS A 38 -5.49 -14.27 -15.69
N ILE A 39 -6.47 -14.06 -14.81
CA ILE A 39 -6.68 -14.95 -13.65
C ILE A 39 -7.01 -16.36 -14.14
N LYS A 40 -7.93 -16.50 -15.11
CA LYS A 40 -8.25 -17.80 -15.71
C LYS A 40 -7.01 -18.47 -16.33
N ASP A 41 -6.24 -17.74 -17.13
CA ASP A 41 -5.01 -18.25 -17.75
C ASP A 41 -4.02 -18.73 -16.69
N THR A 42 -3.82 -17.97 -15.61
CA THR A 42 -2.95 -18.39 -14.50
C THR A 42 -3.51 -19.58 -13.72
N CYS A 43 -4.83 -19.69 -13.59
CA CYS A 43 -5.47 -20.85 -12.94
C CYS A 43 -5.28 -22.11 -13.78
N GLU A 44 -5.43 -22.01 -15.10
CA GLU A 44 -5.15 -23.09 -16.05
C GLU A 44 -3.67 -23.50 -16.03
N GLU A 45 -2.73 -22.53 -16.05
CA GLU A 45 -1.29 -22.78 -15.98
C GLU A 45 -0.89 -23.50 -14.68
N LEU A 46 -1.48 -23.11 -13.56
CA LEU A 46 -1.19 -23.69 -12.24
C LEU A 46 -2.04 -24.94 -11.93
N GLY A 47 -2.95 -25.34 -12.82
CA GLY A 47 -3.89 -26.45 -12.59
C GLY A 47 -4.80 -26.24 -11.37
N CYS A 48 -5.08 -24.99 -11.01
CA CYS A 48 -5.86 -24.63 -9.84
C CYS A 48 -7.32 -24.38 -10.26
N PRO A 49 -8.29 -25.20 -9.82
CA PRO A 49 -9.69 -25.00 -10.18
C PRO A 49 -10.24 -23.70 -9.56
N GLU A 50 -11.08 -22.97 -10.29
CA GLU A 50 -11.70 -21.70 -9.87
C GLU A 50 -12.38 -21.81 -8.49
N ASP A 51 -12.95 -22.97 -8.16
CA ASP A 51 -13.56 -23.25 -6.86
C ASP A 51 -12.57 -23.12 -5.68
N LYS A 52 -11.28 -23.42 -5.91
CA LYS A 52 -10.22 -23.24 -4.91
C LYS A 52 -9.88 -21.78 -4.69
N VAL A 53 -9.90 -20.97 -5.75
CA VAL A 53 -9.70 -19.52 -5.66
C VAL A 53 -10.86 -18.88 -4.90
N GLN A 54 -12.09 -19.26 -5.23
CA GLN A 54 -13.28 -18.78 -4.50
C GLN A 54 -13.27 -19.22 -3.04
N GLN A 55 -12.82 -20.45 -2.76
CA GLN A 55 -12.61 -20.92 -1.39
C GLN A 55 -11.61 -20.03 -0.64
N TRP A 56 -10.44 -19.72 -1.23
CA TRP A 56 -9.46 -18.84 -0.58
C TRP A 56 -9.99 -17.42 -0.37
N VAL A 57 -10.75 -16.87 -1.32
CA VAL A 57 -11.38 -15.55 -1.15
C VAL A 57 -12.36 -15.56 0.02
N ASN A 58 -13.13 -16.64 0.19
CA ASN A 58 -14.04 -16.79 1.32
C ASN A 58 -13.27 -17.01 2.62
N ASP A 59 -12.22 -17.84 2.63
CA ASP A 59 -11.39 -18.08 3.81
C ASP A 59 -10.71 -16.78 4.30
N VAL A 60 -10.20 -15.95 3.38
CA VAL A 60 -9.62 -14.63 3.70
C VAL A 60 -10.69 -13.66 4.21
N ARG A 61 -11.90 -13.70 3.62
CA ARG A 61 -13.02 -12.88 4.08
C ARG A 61 -13.45 -13.27 5.49
N ASP A 62 -13.60 -14.57 5.74
CA ASP A 62 -14.00 -15.12 7.02
C ASP A 62 -12.92 -14.86 8.09
N TRP A 63 -11.63 -14.94 7.72
CA TRP A 63 -10.53 -14.53 8.59
C TRP A 63 -10.55 -13.04 8.92
N ALA A 64 -10.91 -12.18 7.96
CA ALA A 64 -11.02 -10.74 8.20
C ALA A 64 -12.27 -10.36 9.02
N THR A 65 -13.33 -11.17 9.00
CA THR A 65 -14.56 -10.91 9.75
C THR A 65 -14.60 -11.60 11.11
N ASN A 66 -13.91 -12.72 11.27
CA ASN A 66 -13.70 -13.35 12.55
C ASN A 66 -12.64 -12.55 13.29
N ASP A 67 -13.09 -11.51 13.98
CA ASP A 67 -12.33 -10.83 15.01
C ASP A 67 -12.02 -11.88 16.08
N ASN A 68 -10.87 -12.56 15.94
CA ASN A 68 -10.31 -13.37 16.99
C ASN A 68 -9.90 -12.39 18.10
N THR A 69 -10.89 -11.98 18.90
CA THR A 69 -10.73 -11.38 20.21
C THR A 69 -10.20 -12.46 21.16
N SER A 70 -9.07 -13.06 20.83
CA SER A 70 -8.20 -13.62 21.85
C SER A 70 -7.74 -12.44 22.70
N GLY A 71 -7.77 -12.64 24.03
CA GLY A 71 -7.89 -11.60 25.05
C GLY A 71 -6.96 -10.39 24.88
N ASP A 72 -7.29 -9.30 25.58
CA ASP A 72 -6.73 -7.95 25.46
C ASP A 72 -5.24 -7.87 25.06
N ASN A 73 -4.37 -8.74 25.59
CA ASN A 73 -2.97 -8.86 25.19
C ASN A 73 -2.72 -9.23 23.71
N GLN A 74 -3.43 -10.21 23.13
CA GLN A 74 -3.25 -10.59 21.72
C GLN A 74 -3.77 -9.51 20.77
N SER A 75 -4.86 -8.83 21.14
CA SER A 75 -5.35 -7.66 20.40
C SER A 75 -4.35 -6.51 20.39
N LEU A 76 -3.66 -6.30 21.52
CA LEU A 76 -2.62 -5.29 21.67
C LEU A 76 -1.35 -5.65 20.89
N GLN A 77 -0.94 -6.93 20.90
CA GLN A 77 0.15 -7.46 20.09
C GLN A 77 -0.11 -7.26 18.59
N MET A 78 -1.29 -7.64 18.09
CA MET A 78 -1.69 -7.41 16.70
C MET A 78 -1.70 -5.92 16.34
N SER A 79 -2.18 -5.07 17.25
CA SER A 79 -2.18 -3.61 17.06
C SER A 79 -0.76 -3.04 16.94
N ILE A 80 0.17 -3.49 17.78
CA ILE A 80 1.58 -3.09 17.74
C ILE A 80 2.23 -3.50 16.40
N GLU A 81 2.04 -4.74 15.98
CA GLU A 81 2.53 -5.26 14.69
C GLU A 81 2.00 -4.46 13.50
N GLN A 82 0.68 -4.25 13.44
CA GLN A 82 0.03 -3.52 12.36
C GLN A 82 0.50 -2.07 12.29
N LEU A 83 0.63 -1.39 13.44
CA LEU A 83 1.15 -0.03 13.51
C LEU A 83 2.61 0.04 13.04
N PHE A 84 3.45 -0.92 13.44
CA PHE A 84 4.85 -0.98 13.03
C PHE A 84 4.99 -1.19 11.52
N LEU A 85 4.30 -2.19 10.96
CA LEU A 85 4.32 -2.47 9.51
C LEU A 85 3.76 -1.29 8.70
N GLY A 86 2.65 -0.70 9.16
CA GLY A 86 2.04 0.47 8.54
C GLY A 86 2.99 1.68 8.51
N LEU A 87 3.75 1.92 9.59
CA LEU A 87 4.77 2.97 9.65
C LEU A 87 5.92 2.72 8.67
N CYS A 88 6.43 1.48 8.61
CA CYS A 88 7.47 1.09 7.65
C CYS A 88 7.04 1.34 6.20
N GLN A 89 5.82 0.93 5.84
CA GLN A 89 5.26 1.14 4.51
C GLN A 89 5.06 2.64 4.19
N LYS A 90 4.50 3.40 5.12
CA LYS A 90 4.26 4.84 4.94
C LYS A 90 5.55 5.64 4.88
N LYS A 91 6.59 5.25 5.63
CA LYS A 91 7.94 5.84 5.56
C LYS A 91 8.56 5.61 4.20
N ALA A 92 8.46 4.40 3.64
CA ALA A 92 8.95 4.09 2.29
C ALA A 92 8.27 4.96 1.22
N CYS A 93 6.98 5.23 1.40
CA CYS A 93 6.19 6.04 0.49
C CYS A 93 6.31 7.58 0.73
N LEU A 94 7.12 8.02 1.69
CA LEU A 94 7.22 9.42 2.09
C LEU A 94 7.93 10.30 1.06
N TYR A 95 8.78 9.70 0.22
CA TYR A 95 9.56 10.37 -0.81
C TYR A 95 9.16 9.99 -2.24
N ARG A 96 7.88 9.67 -2.46
CA ARG A 96 7.38 9.49 -3.82
C ARG A 96 7.54 10.81 -4.59
N GLN A 97 8.26 10.76 -5.71
CA GLN A 97 8.76 11.94 -6.45
C GLN A 97 7.65 12.89 -6.95
N THR A 98 6.39 12.44 -7.02
CA THR A 98 5.25 13.18 -7.56
C THR A 98 4.51 14.03 -6.53
N ASP A 99 4.87 13.97 -5.24
CA ASP A 99 4.12 14.66 -4.20
C ASP A 99 4.58 16.10 -3.97
N SER A 100 3.62 17.01 -3.79
CA SER A 100 3.89 18.38 -3.39
C SER A 100 4.41 18.47 -1.96
N ASN A 101 5.15 19.54 -1.64
CA ASN A 101 5.67 19.78 -0.29
C ASN A 101 4.56 19.80 0.78
N LYS A 102 3.37 20.32 0.45
CA LYS A 102 2.20 20.34 1.34
C LYS A 102 1.72 18.92 1.67
N ILE A 103 1.61 18.05 0.65
CA ILE A 103 1.22 16.64 0.84
C ILE A 103 2.28 15.91 1.66
N ARG A 104 3.56 16.14 1.37
CA ARG A 104 4.68 15.54 2.12
C ARG A 104 4.66 15.94 3.59
N GLN A 105 4.38 17.21 3.89
CA GLN A 105 4.25 17.70 5.27
C GLN A 105 3.08 17.04 6.01
N LEU A 106 1.92 16.89 5.36
CA LEU A 106 0.78 16.19 5.94
C LEU A 106 1.10 14.71 6.22
N ARG A 107 1.80 14.04 5.31
CA ARG A 107 2.26 12.65 5.53
C ARG A 107 3.25 12.55 6.67
N ARG A 108 4.23 13.46 6.77
CA ARG A 108 5.16 13.53 7.91
C ARG A 108 4.43 13.77 9.24
N LYS A 109 3.42 14.64 9.25
CA LYS A 109 2.60 14.87 10.46
C LYS A 109 1.88 13.58 10.88
N ARG A 110 1.19 12.93 9.94
CA ARG A 110 0.50 11.66 10.18
C ARG A 110 1.46 10.56 10.64
N LEU A 111 2.64 10.47 10.04
CA LEU A 111 3.67 9.50 10.43
C LEU A 111 4.13 9.70 11.88
N ARG A 112 4.29 10.95 12.33
CA ARG A 112 4.61 11.26 13.74
C ARG A 112 3.47 10.86 14.68
N GLU A 113 2.23 11.17 14.32
CA GLU A 113 1.05 10.79 15.10
C GLU A 113 0.94 9.26 15.24
N GLU A 114 1.17 8.51 14.16
CA GLU A 114 1.17 7.05 14.19
C GLU A 114 2.34 6.47 14.99
N LYS A 115 3.54 7.07 14.90
CA LYS A 115 4.69 6.70 15.74
C LYS A 115 4.36 6.88 17.22
N THR A 116 3.73 8.00 17.59
CA THR A 116 3.32 8.22 18.99
C THR A 116 2.28 7.21 19.47
N LYS A 117 1.37 6.77 18.59
CA LYS A 117 0.40 5.72 18.91
C LYS A 117 1.06 4.36 19.13
N LEU A 118 2.02 4.00 18.27
CA LEU A 118 2.78 2.75 18.42
C LEU A 118 3.51 2.71 19.77
N LEU A 119 4.23 3.77 20.13
CA LEU A 119 4.95 3.82 21.41
C LEU A 119 3.99 3.77 22.60
N ALA A 120 2.83 4.43 22.52
CA ALA A 120 1.82 4.33 23.57
C ALA A 120 1.27 2.90 23.71
N ALA A 121 1.03 2.19 22.61
CA ALA A 121 0.60 0.79 22.63
C ALA A 121 1.68 -0.13 23.22
N ILE A 122 2.95 0.11 22.89
CA ILE A 122 4.09 -0.63 23.47
C ILE A 122 4.17 -0.41 24.99
N ARG A 123 4.00 0.83 25.48
CA ARG A 123 3.96 1.10 26.93
C ARG A 123 2.83 0.37 27.63
N GLN A 124 1.65 0.36 27.01
CA GLN A 124 0.50 -0.38 27.54
C GLN A 124 0.80 -1.88 27.62
N TYR A 125 1.48 -2.44 26.61
CA TYR A 125 1.89 -3.83 26.60
C TYR A 125 2.92 -4.13 27.69
N ASN A 126 3.97 -3.31 27.81
CA ASN A 126 5.02 -3.46 28.80
C ASN A 126 4.51 -3.35 30.25
N THR A 127 3.38 -2.68 30.50
CA THR A 127 2.79 -2.54 31.86
C THR A 127 2.41 -3.89 32.48
N GLY A 128 2.11 -4.91 31.66
CA GLY A 128 1.70 -6.24 32.11
C GLY A 128 2.77 -7.33 31.98
N GLN A 129 3.99 -7.00 31.56
CA GLN A 129 5.02 -7.99 31.21
C GLN A 129 6.19 -8.01 32.20
N PRO A 130 6.80 -9.19 32.45
CA PRO A 130 8.07 -9.29 33.17
C PRO A 130 9.22 -8.66 32.37
N PRO A 131 10.32 -8.25 33.03
CA PRO A 131 11.43 -7.52 32.40
C PRO A 131 12.12 -8.27 31.25
N GLU A 132 12.02 -9.61 31.20
CA GLU A 132 12.56 -10.44 30.12
C GLU A 132 11.75 -10.36 28.82
N GLY A 133 10.47 -9.95 28.89
CA GLY A 133 9.57 -9.81 27.74
C GLY A 133 9.29 -8.35 27.33
N GLU A 134 9.99 -7.39 27.94
CA GLU A 134 9.76 -5.97 27.71
C GLU A 134 10.27 -5.51 26.34
N ILE A 135 9.41 -4.82 25.59
CA ILE A 135 9.83 -4.21 24.33
C ILE A 135 10.56 -2.91 24.63
N GLN A 136 11.85 -2.86 24.27
CA GLN A 136 12.67 -1.64 24.37
C GLN A 136 12.23 -0.60 23.34
N GLU A 137 11.64 0.51 23.79
CA GLU A 137 11.17 1.61 22.91
C GLU A 137 12.29 2.14 22.00
N GLU A 138 13.51 2.27 22.53
CA GLU A 138 14.67 2.80 21.82
C GLU A 138 15.06 1.95 20.61
N GLU A 139 14.95 0.63 20.71
CA GLU A 139 15.26 -0.31 19.62
C GLU A 139 14.21 -0.20 18.51
N VAL A 140 12.92 -0.10 18.88
CA VAL A 140 11.83 0.12 17.92
C VAL A 140 12.00 1.45 17.19
N GLU A 141 12.38 2.51 17.90
CA GLU A 141 12.67 3.81 17.30
C GLU A 141 13.88 3.79 16.36
N ARG A 142 14.96 3.11 16.76
CA ARG A 142 16.18 2.95 15.96
C ARG A 142 15.86 2.27 14.63
N ARG A 143 15.07 1.19 14.66
CA ARG A 143 14.63 0.44 13.47
C ARG A 143 13.70 1.26 12.58
N LEU A 144 12.74 1.98 13.16
CA LEU A 144 11.88 2.90 12.42
C LEU A 144 12.65 4.06 11.80
N SER A 145 13.81 4.43 12.37
CA SER A 145 14.66 5.51 11.88
C SER A 145 15.67 5.04 10.82
N ALA A 146 16.08 3.76 10.86
CA ALA A 146 16.97 3.16 9.88
C ALA A 146 16.48 3.37 8.43
N GLU A 147 17.39 3.77 7.56
CA GLU A 147 17.10 4.17 6.17
C GLU A 147 17.03 2.96 5.22
N GLN A 148 17.75 1.87 5.54
CA GLN A 148 17.54 0.57 4.91
C GLN A 148 16.29 -0.12 5.47
N GLN A 149 15.39 -0.52 4.57
CA GLN A 149 14.50 -1.66 4.80
C GLN A 149 15.36 -2.93 4.88
N THR A 150 16.02 -3.15 6.00
CA THR A 150 16.55 -4.47 6.30
C THR A 150 15.35 -5.38 6.50
N THR A 151 15.31 -6.47 5.73
CA THR A 151 14.37 -7.58 5.89
C THR A 151 14.52 -8.30 7.23
N ASP A 152 15.43 -7.86 8.10
CA ASP A 152 15.43 -8.10 9.54
C ASP A 152 14.22 -7.44 10.18
N SER A 153 13.08 -8.07 9.91
CA SER A 153 11.89 -7.95 10.73
C SER A 153 12.25 -8.01 12.19
N LEU A 154 11.75 -7.04 12.92
CA LEU A 154 11.71 -7.08 14.37
C LEU A 154 10.93 -8.35 14.74
N ILE A 155 11.63 -9.36 15.24
CA ILE A 155 10.98 -10.56 15.76
C ILE A 155 10.42 -10.15 17.12
N TRP A 156 9.11 -10.18 17.25
CA TRP A 156 8.47 -9.77 18.49
C TRP A 156 8.68 -10.82 19.59
N PRO A 157 8.73 -10.42 20.88
CA PRO A 157 8.94 -11.37 21.98
C PRO A 157 7.94 -12.53 22.02
N TRP A 158 6.71 -12.31 21.54
CA TRP A 158 5.65 -13.32 21.45
C TRP A 158 5.74 -14.20 20.19
N GLU A 159 6.42 -13.76 19.13
CA GLU A 159 6.70 -14.62 17.98
C GLU A 159 7.71 -15.72 18.33
N MET A 160 8.59 -15.48 19.31
CA MET A 160 9.53 -16.48 19.84
C MET A 160 8.90 -17.52 20.76
N GLN A 161 7.65 -17.30 21.23
CA GLN A 161 6.95 -18.17 22.17
C GLN A 161 5.96 -19.11 21.47
N SER A 162 5.80 -19.00 20.15
CA SER A 162 4.94 -19.91 19.39
C SER A 162 5.72 -21.18 19.05
N ASP A 163 5.48 -22.26 19.78
CA ASP A 163 5.91 -23.63 19.44
C ASP A 163 5.14 -24.17 18.21
N ALA A 164 5.08 -23.40 17.12
CA ALA A 164 4.51 -23.87 15.86
C ALA A 164 5.62 -24.50 15.00
N PRO A 165 5.45 -25.75 14.52
CA PRO A 165 6.48 -26.41 13.73
C PRO A 165 6.74 -25.65 12.44
N ASP A 166 8.03 -25.48 12.14
CA ASP A 166 8.61 -24.78 11.00
C ASP A 166 7.79 -24.97 9.70
N THR A 167 6.98 -23.98 9.34
CA THR A 167 6.55 -23.76 7.95
C THR A 167 7.25 -22.50 7.42
N PRO A 168 8.47 -22.62 6.86
CA PRO A 168 9.32 -21.49 6.51
C PRO A 168 8.91 -20.77 5.21
N THR A 169 7.64 -20.84 4.78
CA THR A 169 7.27 -20.42 3.40
C THR A 169 6.13 -19.42 3.29
N LEU A 170 5.41 -19.07 4.37
CA LEU A 170 4.28 -18.13 4.30
C LEU A 170 4.45 -16.84 5.11
N CYS A 171 5.32 -16.81 6.12
CA CYS A 171 5.58 -15.59 6.93
C CYS A 171 6.26 -14.47 6.12
N ASP A 172 6.87 -14.78 4.98
CA ASP A 172 7.57 -13.81 4.13
C ASP A 172 6.72 -13.24 2.99
N VAL A 173 5.51 -13.76 2.76
CA VAL A 173 4.65 -13.31 1.66
C VAL A 173 4.21 -11.83 1.83
N PRO A 174 3.90 -11.33 3.05
CA PRO A 174 3.63 -9.90 3.24
C PRO A 174 4.90 -9.02 3.11
N ARG A 175 6.10 -9.60 3.19
CA ARG A 175 7.39 -8.88 3.12
C ARG A 175 7.92 -8.68 1.71
N MET A 176 7.43 -9.44 0.74
CA MET A 176 7.76 -9.24 -0.67
C MET A 176 7.01 -8.01 -1.20
N GLY A 177 7.55 -6.82 -0.94
CA GLY A 177 6.99 -5.56 -1.39
C GLY A 177 6.77 -5.49 -2.90
N SER A 178 5.72 -4.78 -3.32
CA SER A 178 5.26 -4.48 -4.70
C SER A 178 6.24 -3.68 -5.58
N ASN A 179 7.54 -3.74 -5.27
CA ASN A 179 8.60 -2.91 -5.84
C ASN A 179 8.95 -3.28 -7.29
N ASN A 180 8.70 -4.52 -7.73
CA ASN A 180 8.97 -4.93 -9.11
C ASN A 180 8.02 -4.27 -10.13
N ALA A 181 6.74 -4.07 -9.78
CA ALA A 181 5.79 -3.35 -10.64
C ALA A 181 6.13 -1.85 -10.75
N THR A 182 6.68 -1.27 -9.69
CA THR A 182 7.07 0.16 -9.64
C THR A 182 8.33 0.43 -10.46
N ARG A 183 9.30 -0.49 -10.46
CA ARG A 183 10.54 -0.34 -11.26
C ARG A 183 10.29 -0.45 -12.76
N ARG A 184 9.46 -1.41 -13.18
CA ARG A 184 9.08 -1.60 -14.59
C ARG A 184 8.27 -0.43 -15.11
N SER A 185 7.37 0.13 -14.30
CA SER A 185 6.59 1.32 -14.67
C SER A 185 7.43 2.62 -14.71
N LEU A 186 8.44 2.75 -13.85
CA LEU A 186 9.42 3.84 -13.93
C LEU A 186 10.26 3.76 -15.22
N GLN A 187 10.77 2.58 -15.57
CA GLN A 187 11.49 2.36 -16.83
C GLN A 187 10.61 2.67 -18.06
N LEU A 188 9.34 2.24 -18.04
CA LEU A 188 8.41 2.49 -19.13
C LEU A 188 8.11 3.99 -19.30
N ARG A 189 8.04 4.73 -18.19
CA ARG A 189 7.93 6.20 -18.19
C ARG A 189 9.19 6.87 -18.72
N GLU A 190 10.38 6.44 -18.30
CA GLU A 190 11.65 7.01 -18.76
C GLU A 190 11.83 6.79 -20.27
N ASN A 191 11.54 5.59 -20.77
CA ASN A 191 11.57 5.29 -22.21
C ASN A 191 10.55 6.13 -23.00
N PHE A 192 9.35 6.34 -22.45
CA PHE A 192 8.36 7.20 -23.11
C PHE A 192 8.80 8.66 -23.15
N CYS A 193 9.42 9.16 -22.07
CA CYS A 193 9.95 10.52 -22.00
C CYS A 193 11.16 10.71 -22.93
N SER A 194 12.04 9.71 -23.09
CA SER A 194 13.15 9.82 -24.04
C SER A 194 12.65 9.88 -25.48
N TYR A 195 11.73 8.98 -25.86
CA TYR A 195 11.10 8.97 -27.18
C TYR A 195 10.46 10.33 -27.53
N PHE A 196 9.70 10.91 -26.60
CA PHE A 196 9.03 12.20 -26.84
C PHE A 196 9.99 13.38 -26.94
N ASN A 197 11.14 13.32 -26.25
CA ASN A 197 12.18 14.36 -26.33
C ASN A 197 13.06 14.20 -27.58
N GLU A 198 13.23 12.97 -28.08
CA GLU A 198 13.98 12.66 -29.29
C GLU A 198 13.19 12.97 -30.59
N GLU A 199 11.86 12.87 -30.58
CA GLU A 199 11.01 13.19 -31.75
C GLU A 199 10.80 14.69 -32.03
N GLY A 200 11.43 15.59 -31.28
CA GLY A 200 11.37 17.03 -31.52
C GLY A 200 10.07 17.68 -31.04
N ALA A 201 10.19 18.93 -30.60
CA ALA A 201 9.14 19.70 -29.96
C ALA A 201 7.80 19.69 -30.73
N VAL A 202 6.70 19.52 -29.99
CA VAL A 202 5.34 19.52 -30.55
C VAL A 202 5.05 20.89 -31.19
N PRO A 203 4.59 20.96 -32.46
CA PRO A 203 4.51 22.20 -33.25
C PRO A 203 3.69 23.37 -32.66
N TRP A 204 2.82 23.12 -31.67
CA TRP A 204 1.93 24.16 -31.13
C TRP A 204 2.58 25.04 -30.04
N GLN A 205 3.81 24.78 -29.61
CA GLN A 205 4.50 25.58 -28.58
C GLN A 205 5.13 26.90 -29.08
N GLN A 206 5.01 27.26 -30.37
CA GLN A 206 5.70 28.42 -30.95
C GLN A 206 4.88 29.70 -31.14
N TYR A 207 3.66 29.82 -30.63
CA TYR A 207 2.89 31.07 -30.75
C TYR A 207 2.39 31.60 -29.41
N VAL A 208 3.27 32.33 -28.72
CA VAL A 208 2.87 33.42 -27.84
C VAL A 208 3.85 34.58 -28.10
N VAL A 209 3.44 35.50 -28.95
CA VAL A 209 3.88 36.91 -28.97
C VAL A 209 2.70 37.73 -28.48
#